data_AF-A0A5M6ZLS9-F1
#
_entry.id   AF-A0A5M6ZLS9-F1
#
_cell.length_a   1.000
_cell.length_b   1.000
_cell.length_c   1.000
_cell.angle_alpha   90.00
_cell.angle_beta   90.00
_cell.angle_gamma   90.00
#
_symmetry.space_group_name_H-M   'P 1'
#
loop_
_entity.id
_entity.type
_entity.pdbx_description
1 polymer ?
#
loop_
_entity_poly.entity_id
_entity_poly.type
_entity_poly.pdbx_seq_one_letter_code
_entity_poly.pdbx_strand_id
1 'polypeptide(L)'
;MTDLALQLRGRIRLFALINGAAILGWRVGEAMAAHMGAGAGFILSGIGMALWIVSVIVLFGQGWHARKAGVFDLVGDAWARRLHRDALAGAAAGAALGYGLAMLIDGTGAERLTLPLAGAAAGFLFSWVALDVRRHGRG
;
A
#
# COMPACT_ATOMS: atom_id res chain seq x y z
N MET A 1 11.18 19.88 -18.39
CA MET A 1 10.05 18.93 -18.18
C MET A 1 10.47 17.62 -17.51
N THR A 2 11.74 17.21 -17.61
CA THR A 2 12.29 15.97 -17.00
C THR A 2 12.29 15.95 -15.46
N ASP A 3 12.48 17.09 -14.82
CA ASP A 3 12.58 17.17 -13.35
C ASP A 3 11.23 16.97 -12.63
N LEU A 4 10.16 17.62 -13.12
CA LEU A 4 8.80 17.47 -12.57
C LEU A 4 8.31 16.01 -12.62
N ALA A 5 8.58 15.32 -13.73
CA ALA A 5 8.21 13.92 -13.89
C ALA A 5 8.91 13.00 -12.88
N LEU A 6 10.20 13.25 -12.63
CA LEU A 6 11.00 12.50 -11.67
C LEU A 6 10.48 12.74 -10.24
N GLN A 7 10.21 13.99 -9.89
CA GLN A 7 9.68 14.38 -8.57
C GLN A 7 8.31 13.76 -8.31
N LEU A 8 7.38 13.83 -9.27
CA LEU A 8 6.04 13.25 -9.14
C LEU A 8 6.11 11.72 -8.98
N ARG A 9 6.93 11.03 -9.77
CA ARG A 9 7.13 9.58 -9.65
C ARG A 9 7.73 9.19 -8.30
N GLY A 10 8.75 9.92 -7.84
CA GLY A 10 9.35 9.70 -6.53
C GLY A 10 8.34 9.84 -5.38
N ARG A 11 7.50 10.88 -5.43
CA ARG A 11 6.43 11.10 -4.45
C ARG A 11 5.39 9.99 -4.50
N ILE A 12 4.89 9.63 -5.68
CA ILE A 12 3.89 8.56 -5.81
C ILE A 12 4.43 7.23 -5.28
N ARG A 13 5.69 6.88 -5.55
CA ARG A 13 6.34 5.69 -4.98
C ARG A 13 6.37 5.74 -3.46
N LEU A 14 6.87 6.84 -2.90
CA LEU A 14 6.98 7.01 -1.45
C LEU A 14 5.61 6.87 -0.78
N PHE A 15 4.59 7.56 -1.29
CA PHE A 15 3.27 7.52 -0.70
C PHE A 15 2.55 6.17 -0.92
N ALA A 16 2.86 5.43 -1.99
CA ALA A 16 2.38 4.06 -2.17
C ALA A 16 2.98 3.10 -1.12
N LEU A 17 4.27 3.23 -0.81
CA LEU A 17 4.91 2.47 0.27
C LEU A 17 4.33 2.84 1.63
N ILE A 18 4.17 4.14 1.92
CA ILE A 18 3.54 4.62 3.16
C ILE A 18 2.12 4.07 3.27
N ASN A 19 1.34 4.07 2.18
CA ASN A 19 -0.02 3.56 2.19
C ASN A 19 -0.08 2.07 2.52
N GLY A 20 0.79 1.26 1.91
CA GLY A 20 0.89 -0.17 2.22
C GLY A 20 1.28 -0.43 3.67
N ALA A 21 2.28 0.28 4.19
CA ALA A 21 2.71 0.17 5.58
C ALA A 21 1.61 0.64 6.56
N ALA A 22 0.89 1.70 6.20
CA ALA A 22 -0.18 2.27 7.00
C ALA A 22 -1.39 1.33 7.13
N ILE A 23 -1.79 0.65 6.04
CA ILE A 23 -2.86 -0.36 6.05
C ILE A 23 -2.49 -1.53 6.97
N LEU A 24 -1.24 -2.00 6.89
CA LEU A 24 -0.75 -3.05 7.78
C LEU A 24 -0.71 -2.58 9.23
N GLY A 25 -0.12 -1.42 9.50
CA GLY A 25 -0.06 -0.86 10.85
C GLY A 25 -1.44 -0.68 11.47
N TRP A 26 -2.41 -0.21 10.68
CA TRP A 26 -3.80 -0.09 11.11
C TRP A 26 -4.38 -1.45 11.52
N ARG A 27 -4.36 -2.44 10.62
CA ARG A 27 -5.03 -3.72 10.86
C ARG A 27 -4.31 -4.62 11.85
N VAL A 28 -2.99 -4.59 11.88
CA VAL A 28 -2.19 -5.26 12.91
C VAL A 28 -2.44 -4.59 14.26
N GLY A 29 -2.51 -3.26 14.32
CA GLY A 29 -2.83 -2.53 15.55
C GLY A 29 -4.21 -2.88 16.12
N GLU A 30 -5.23 -2.98 15.27
CA GLU A 30 -6.57 -3.43 15.69
C GLU A 30 -6.55 -4.85 16.27
N ALA A 31 -5.87 -5.78 15.58
CA ALA A 31 -5.75 -7.14 16.06
C ALA A 31 -4.95 -7.22 17.38
N MET A 32 -3.87 -6.45 17.50
CA MET A 32 -3.12 -6.34 18.76
C MET A 32 -3.97 -5.76 19.90
N ALA A 33 -4.79 -4.74 19.62
CA ALA A 33 -5.67 -4.15 20.62
C ALA A 33 -6.71 -5.15 21.13
N ALA A 34 -7.22 -6.01 20.23
CA ALA A 34 -8.20 -7.04 20.55
C ALA A 34 -7.61 -8.19 21.40
N HIS A 35 -6.37 -8.60 21.15
CA HIS A 35 -5.80 -9.83 21.72
C HIS A 35 -4.64 -9.65 22.71
N MET A 36 -3.90 -8.55 22.62
CA MET A 36 -2.66 -8.33 23.39
C MET A 36 -2.71 -7.11 24.32
N GLY A 37 -3.83 -6.38 24.32
CA GLY A 37 -4.08 -5.23 25.18
C GLY A 37 -4.27 -3.92 24.43
N ALA A 38 -5.25 -3.14 24.88
CA ALA A 38 -5.72 -1.92 24.23
C ALA A 38 -4.63 -0.86 23.99
N GLY A 39 -3.69 -0.67 24.92
CA GLY A 39 -2.78 0.49 24.92
C GLY A 39 -1.94 0.63 23.66
N ALA A 40 -1.02 -0.32 23.41
CA ALA A 40 -0.12 -0.25 22.27
C ALA A 40 -0.85 -0.50 20.93
N GLY A 41 -1.86 -1.38 20.94
CA GLY A 41 -2.66 -1.71 19.75
C GLY A 41 -3.44 -0.51 19.21
N PHE A 42 -4.10 0.27 20.08
CA PHE A 42 -4.82 1.48 19.65
C PHE A 42 -3.90 2.57 19.12
N ILE A 43 -2.71 2.74 19.71
CA ILE A 43 -1.72 3.71 19.22
C ILE A 43 -1.26 3.32 17.81
N LEU A 44 -0.85 2.07 17.62
CA LEU A 44 -0.41 1.57 16.32
C LEU A 44 -1.53 1.66 15.27
N SER A 45 -2.75 1.28 15.66
CA SER A 45 -3.95 1.36 14.82
C SER A 45 -4.26 2.79 14.39
N GLY A 46 -4.29 3.72 15.35
CA GLY A 46 -4.58 5.13 15.10
C GLY A 46 -3.54 5.80 14.19
N ILE A 47 -2.25 5.54 14.42
CA ILE A 47 -1.17 6.03 13.56
C ILE A 47 -1.31 5.44 12.15
N GLY A 48 -1.54 4.12 12.05
CA GLY A 48 -1.76 3.44 10.79
C GLY A 48 -2.93 4.03 10.00
N MET A 49 -4.08 4.23 10.64
CA MET A 49 -5.25 4.80 9.99
C MET A 49 -5.00 6.26 9.55
N ALA A 50 -4.39 7.10 10.40
CA ALA A 50 -4.08 8.48 10.05
C ALA A 50 -3.13 8.56 8.84
N LEU A 51 -2.06 7.77 8.85
CA LEU A 51 -1.12 7.69 7.73
C LEU A 51 -1.77 7.14 6.46
N TRP A 52 -2.70 6.19 6.60
CA TRP A 52 -3.43 5.65 5.46
C TRP A 52 -4.30 6.73 4.80
N ILE A 53 -5.09 7.46 5.59
CA ILE A 53 -5.93 8.56 5.08
C ILE A 53 -5.08 9.60 4.36
N VAL A 54 -4.02 10.09 5.01
CA VAL A 54 -3.13 11.11 4.42
C VAL A 54 -2.49 10.61 3.14
N SER A 55 -1.97 9.38 3.14
CA SER A 55 -1.31 8.82 1.95
C SER A 55 -2.27 8.55 0.80
N VAL A 56 -3.51 8.12 1.05
CA VAL A 56 -4.54 7.99 0.01
C VAL A 56 -4.82 9.35 -0.64
N ILE A 57 -5.07 10.38 0.17
CA ILE A 57 -5.38 11.73 -0.33
C ILE A 57 -4.24 12.24 -1.21
N VAL A 58 -3.00 12.10 -0.73
CA VAL A 58 -1.81 12.55 -1.48
C VAL A 58 -1.63 11.73 -2.76
N LEU A 59 -1.77 10.40 -2.73
CA LEU A 59 -1.66 9.55 -3.93
C LEU A 59 -2.65 9.95 -5.01
N PHE A 60 -3.92 10.11 -4.65
CA PHE A 60 -4.95 10.56 -5.60
C PHE A 60 -4.65 11.97 -6.13
N GLY A 61 -4.25 12.90 -5.26
CA GLY A 61 -3.88 14.26 -5.65
C GLY A 61 -2.70 14.30 -6.63
N GLN A 62 -1.64 13.54 -6.36
CA GLN A 62 -0.47 13.45 -7.25
C GLN A 62 -0.80 12.77 -8.58
N GLY A 63 -1.60 11.69 -8.55
CA GLY A 63 -2.04 11.02 -9.78
C GLY A 63 -2.90 11.93 -10.66
N TRP A 64 -3.82 12.69 -10.06
CA TRP A 64 -4.62 13.68 -10.77
C TRP A 64 -3.78 14.83 -11.33
N HIS A 65 -2.81 15.33 -10.55
CA HIS A 65 -1.87 16.36 -11.00
C HIS A 65 -1.04 15.87 -12.20
N ALA A 66 -0.45 14.67 -12.11
CA ALA A 66 0.35 14.08 -13.18
C ALA A 66 -0.45 13.93 -14.49
N ARG A 67 -1.72 13.52 -14.38
CA ARG A 67 -2.64 13.43 -15.51
C ARG A 67 -2.91 14.82 -16.13
N LYS A 68 -3.23 15.82 -15.31
CA LYS A 68 -3.50 17.19 -15.80
C LYS A 68 -2.28 17.85 -16.43
N ALA A 69 -1.09 17.60 -15.90
CA ALA A 69 0.16 18.12 -16.42
C ALA A 69 0.71 17.34 -17.63
N GLY A 70 0.00 16.31 -18.11
CA GLY A 70 0.39 15.52 -19.29
C GLY A 70 1.68 14.72 -19.10
N VAL A 71 2.05 14.38 -17.86
CA VAL A 71 3.33 13.76 -17.55
C VAL A 71 3.29 12.24 -17.71
N PHE A 72 2.24 11.61 -17.16
CA PHE A 72 1.92 10.17 -17.32
C PHE A 72 0.50 9.89 -16.80
N ASP A 73 -0.12 8.81 -17.26
CA ASP A 73 -1.44 8.37 -16.81
C ASP A 73 -1.34 7.01 -16.09
N LEU A 74 -1.51 7.03 -14.76
CA LEU A 74 -1.50 5.83 -13.92
C LEU A 74 -2.62 4.83 -14.26
N VAL A 75 -3.69 5.26 -14.92
CA VAL A 75 -4.87 4.44 -15.22
C VAL A 75 -4.88 4.02 -16.69
N GLY A 76 -4.60 4.96 -17.58
CA GLY A 76 -4.69 4.77 -19.03
C GLY A 76 -3.48 4.11 -19.68
N ASP A 77 -2.28 4.20 -19.07
CA ASP A 77 -1.06 3.78 -19.74
C ASP A 77 -0.89 2.25 -19.79
N ALA A 78 -0.42 1.76 -20.93
CA ALA A 78 -0.09 0.34 -21.12
C ALA A 78 1.02 -0.13 -20.16
N TRP A 79 1.94 0.76 -19.79
CA TRP A 79 2.96 0.50 -18.76
C TRP A 79 2.32 0.24 -17.40
N ALA A 80 1.42 1.11 -16.96
CA ALA A 80 0.76 1.01 -15.67
C ALA A 80 -0.12 -0.24 -15.58
N ARG A 81 -0.82 -0.60 -16.66
CA ARG A 81 -1.59 -1.86 -16.75
C ARG A 81 -0.73 -3.11 -16.57
N ARG A 82 0.44 -3.16 -17.24
CA ARG A 82 1.39 -4.29 -17.06
C ARG A 82 1.92 -4.33 -15.63
N LEU A 83 2.28 -3.18 -15.09
CA LEU A 83 2.79 -3.06 -13.72
C LEU A 83 1.75 -3.52 -12.69
N HIS A 84 0.48 -3.14 -12.85
CA HIS A 84 -0.63 -3.61 -12.01
C HIS A 84 -0.79 -5.13 -12.09
N ARG A 85 -0.82 -5.70 -13.29
CA ARG A 85 -0.95 -7.14 -13.46
C ARG A 85 0.18 -7.90 -12.78
N ASP A 86 1.42 -7.44 -12.95
CA ASP A 86 2.59 -8.08 -12.37
C ASP A 86 2.63 -7.88 -10.84
N ALA A 87 2.09 -6.76 -10.32
CA ALA A 87 1.94 -6.49 -8.89
C ALA A 87 0.85 -7.33 -8.19
N LEU A 88 -0.09 -7.94 -8.94
CA LEU A 88 -1.09 -8.86 -8.38
C LEU A 88 -0.46 -10.08 -7.70
N ALA A 89 0.70 -10.54 -8.18
CA ALA A 89 1.45 -11.60 -7.50
C ALA A 89 1.90 -11.17 -6.10
N GLY A 90 2.26 -9.89 -5.95
CA GLY A 90 2.52 -9.25 -4.66
C GLY A 90 1.30 -9.22 -3.76
N ALA A 91 0.11 -8.97 -4.31
CA ALA A 91 -1.14 -9.02 -3.58
C ALA A 91 -1.42 -10.42 -3.04
N ALA A 92 -1.20 -11.46 -3.84
CA ALA A 92 -1.37 -12.85 -3.41
C ALA A 92 -0.39 -13.22 -2.28
N ALA A 93 0.89 -12.85 -2.42
CA ALA A 93 1.89 -13.07 -1.37
C ALA A 93 1.55 -12.31 -0.08
N GLY A 94 1.12 -11.06 -0.20
CA GLY A 94 0.68 -10.24 0.92
C GLY A 94 -0.56 -10.81 1.61
N ALA A 95 -1.56 -11.30 0.86
CA ALA A 95 -2.72 -11.98 1.40
C ALA A 95 -2.33 -13.23 2.19
N ALA A 96 -1.43 -14.05 1.66
CA ALA A 96 -0.96 -15.25 2.34
C ALA A 96 -0.27 -14.93 3.67
N LEU A 97 0.56 -13.88 3.70
CA LEU A 97 1.19 -13.39 4.93
C LEU A 97 0.15 -12.85 5.93
N GLY A 98 -0.81 -12.05 5.46
CA GLY A 98 -1.88 -11.52 6.30
C GLY A 98 -2.78 -12.63 6.88
N TYR A 99 -3.04 -13.68 6.11
CA TYR A 99 -3.76 -14.87 6.58
C TYR A 99 -2.97 -15.66 7.61
N GLY A 100 -1.68 -15.90 7.34
CA GLY A 100 -0.78 -16.53 8.31
C GLY A 100 -0.74 -15.77 9.63
N LEU A 101 -0.69 -14.43 9.56
CA LEU A 101 -0.76 -13.58 10.74
C LEU A 101 -2.11 -13.77 11.46
N ALA A 102 -3.24 -13.70 10.76
CA ALA A 102 -4.56 -13.88 11.36
C ALA A 102 -4.72 -15.24 12.08
N MET A 103 -4.09 -16.30 11.58
CA MET A 103 -4.09 -17.62 12.22
C MET A 103 -3.24 -17.65 13.52
N LEU A 104 -2.21 -16.81 13.63
CA LEU A 104 -1.31 -16.78 14.80
C LEU A 104 -1.90 -16.02 15.99
N ILE A 105 -2.77 -15.04 15.75
CA ILE A 105 -3.40 -14.18 16.78
C ILE A 105 -4.76 -14.69 17.24
N ASP A 106 -5.09 -15.96 16.98
CA ASP A 106 -6.40 -16.57 17.25
C ASP A 106 -7.57 -15.70 16.78
N GLY A 107 -7.41 -15.13 15.58
CA GLY A 107 -8.24 -14.03 15.10
C GLY A 107 -9.71 -14.40 15.01
N THR A 108 -10.56 -13.44 15.37
CA THR A 108 -12.02 -13.49 15.16
C THR A 108 -12.36 -13.66 13.68
N GLY A 109 -13.59 -14.07 13.37
CA GLY A 109 -14.03 -14.23 11.98
C GLY A 109 -13.82 -12.98 11.10
N ALA A 110 -13.88 -11.78 11.69
CA ALA A 110 -13.58 -10.53 11.00
C ALA A 110 -12.09 -10.38 10.68
N GLU A 111 -11.19 -10.66 11.62
CA GLU A 111 -9.73 -10.53 11.45
C GLU A 111 -9.17 -11.53 10.43
N ARG A 112 -9.75 -12.73 10.38
CA ARG A 112 -9.45 -13.75 9.36
C ARG A 112 -9.78 -13.32 7.94
N LEU A 113 -10.60 -12.27 7.77
CA LEU A 113 -10.89 -11.66 6.47
C LEU A 113 -10.06 -10.39 6.25
N THR A 114 -9.96 -9.54 7.28
CA THR A 114 -9.45 -8.19 7.13
C THR A 114 -7.92 -8.10 7.06
N LEU A 115 -7.20 -8.95 7.77
CA LEU A 115 -5.73 -9.02 7.72
C LEU A 115 -5.19 -9.55 6.39
N PRO A 116 -5.77 -10.61 5.78
CA PRO A 116 -5.42 -10.99 4.42
C PRO A 116 -5.68 -9.88 3.40
N LEU A 117 -6.80 -9.15 3.51
CA LEU A 117 -7.08 -8.04 2.60
C LEU A 117 -6.08 -6.88 2.77
N ALA A 118 -5.72 -6.57 4.01
CA ALA A 118 -4.69 -5.59 4.33
C ALA A 118 -3.33 -6.00 3.77
N GLY A 119 -2.97 -7.27 3.97
CA GLY A 119 -1.80 -7.91 3.40
C GLY A 119 -1.79 -7.82 1.87
N ALA A 120 -2.91 -8.11 1.21
CA ALA A 120 -3.04 -8.03 -0.24
C ALA A 120 -2.81 -6.61 -0.75
N ALA A 121 -3.47 -5.62 -0.13
CA ALA A 121 -3.32 -4.21 -0.49
C ALA A 121 -1.86 -3.74 -0.32
N ALA A 122 -1.24 -4.08 0.80
CA ALA A 122 0.16 -3.72 1.06
C ALA A 122 1.13 -4.43 0.12
N GLY A 123 0.96 -5.74 -0.06
CA GLY A 123 1.79 -6.56 -0.95
C GLY A 123 1.71 -6.12 -2.41
N PHE A 124 0.51 -5.70 -2.85
CA PHE A 124 0.32 -5.05 -4.15
C PHE A 124 1.12 -3.75 -4.25
N LEU A 125 0.97 -2.83 -3.29
CA LEU A 125 1.62 -1.52 -3.33
C LEU A 125 3.15 -1.64 -3.26
N PHE A 126 3.68 -2.50 -2.41
CA PHE A 126 5.11 -2.77 -2.32
C PHE A 126 5.66 -3.36 -3.62
N SER A 127 4.96 -4.35 -4.18
CA SER A 127 5.38 -4.97 -5.44
C SER A 127 5.30 -4.01 -6.62
N TRP A 128 4.26 -3.18 -6.65
CA TRP A 128 4.09 -2.14 -7.65
C TRP A 128 5.26 -1.17 -7.65
N VAL A 129 5.66 -0.66 -6.47
CA VAL A 129 6.81 0.24 -6.34
C VAL A 129 8.12 -0.48 -6.71
N ALA A 130 8.32 -1.70 -6.23
CA ALA A 130 9.54 -2.47 -6.51
C ALA A 130 9.73 -2.73 -8.02
N LEU A 131 8.65 -3.07 -8.73
CA LEU A 131 8.66 -3.28 -10.17
C LEU A 131 8.90 -1.97 -10.94
N ASP A 132 8.33 -0.86 -10.48
CA ASP A 132 8.52 0.45 -11.10
C ASP A 132 9.97 0.93 -10.97
N VAL A 133 10.59 0.73 -9.80
CA VAL A 133 12.01 1.03 -9.57
C VAL A 133 12.90 0.17 -10.47
N ARG A 134 12.66 -1.15 -10.57
CA ARG A 134 13.46 -2.05 -11.41
C ARG A 134 13.46 -1.67 -12.89
N ARG A 135 12.36 -1.12 -13.40
CA ARG A 135 12.27 -0.67 -14.80
C ARG A 135 12.97 0.65 -15.07
N HIS A 136 12.99 1.56 -14.09
CA HIS A 136 13.51 2.92 -14.27
C HIS A 136 14.90 3.16 -13.64
N GLY A 137 15.43 2.23 -12.86
CA GLY A 137 16.77 2.30 -12.27
C GLY A 137 17.89 1.65 -13.10
N ARG A 138 17.61 1.25 -14.35
CA ARG A 138 18.60 0.71 -15.31
C ARG A 138 18.96 1.70 -16.43
N GLY A 139 18.67 2.98 -16.23
CA GLY A 139 18.98 4.06 -17.18
C GLY A 139 20.27 4.77 -16.80
#